data_AF-A0A0G1XXY6-F1
#
_entry.id   AF-A0A0G1XXY6-F1
#
_cell.length_a   1.000
_cell.length_b   1.000
_cell.length_c   1.000
_cell.angle_alpha   90.00
_cell.angle_beta   90.00
_cell.angle_gamma   90.00
#
_symmetry.space_group_name_H-M   'P 1'
#
loop_
_entity.id
_entity.type
_entity.pdbx_description
1 polymer ?
#
loop_
_entity_poly.entity_id
_entity_poly.type
_entity_poly.pdbx_seq_one_letter_code
_entity_poly.pdbx_strand_id
1 'polypeptide(L)' 'MEAFLSDPLFFVGVAFGLAATIAFIIFASGFFPGLPHLFTLSGNADSLPGHRMRAMWGLMLLIFIFVAWELVRWLAGWF' A
#
# COMPACT_ATOMS: atom_id res chain seq x y z
N MET A 1 -25.99 -15.12 -5.26
CA MET A 1 -25.36 -13.83 -4.89
C MET A 1 -25.29 -13.64 -3.38
N GLU A 2 -26.16 -14.30 -2.59
CA GLU A 2 -26.19 -14.15 -1.12
C GLU A 2 -25.04 -14.86 -0.37
N ALA A 3 -24.49 -15.94 -0.91
CA ALA A 3 -23.40 -16.69 -0.26
C ALA A 3 -22.06 -15.90 -0.16
N PHE A 4 -21.88 -14.88 -1.00
CA PHE A 4 -20.65 -14.07 -1.03
C PHE A 4 -20.62 -13.00 0.09
N LEU A 5 -21.79 -12.53 0.51
CA LEU A 5 -21.93 -11.56 1.62
C LEU A 5 -21.99 -12.25 2.99
N SER A 6 -22.27 -13.56 3.03
CA SER A 6 -22.27 -14.34 4.26
C SER A 6 -20.87 -14.83 4.68
N ASP A 7 -19.87 -14.73 3.80
CA ASP A 7 -18.53 -15.18 4.11
C ASP A 7 -17.82 -14.14 5.00
N PRO A 8 -17.49 -14.46 6.27
CA PRO A 8 -16.77 -13.54 7.14
C PRO A 8 -15.42 -13.09 6.55
N LEU A 9 -14.82 -13.89 5.66
CA LEU A 9 -13.58 -13.50 4.97
C LEU A 9 -13.77 -12.30 4.03
N PHE A 10 -14.98 -12.10 3.51
CA PHE A 10 -15.29 -10.97 2.62
C PHE A 10 -15.12 -9.63 3.35
N PHE A 11 -15.67 -9.49 4.56
CA PHE A 11 -15.54 -8.26 5.35
C PHE A 11 -14.09 -7.98 5.76
N VAL A 12 -13.34 -9.04 6.09
CA VAL A 12 -11.91 -8.93 6.38
C VAL A 12 -11.15 -8.45 5.14
N GLY A 13 -11.41 -9.04 3.97
CA GLY A 13 -10.80 -8.62 2.71
C GLY A 13 -11.10 -7.17 2.34
N VAL A 14 -12.34 -6.72 2.56
CA VAL A 14 -12.74 -5.31 2.34
C VAL A 14 -11.95 -4.37 3.26
N ALA A 15 -11.76 -4.71 4.54
CA ALA A 15 -10.98 -3.90 5.47
C ALA A 15 -9.49 -3.81 5.05
N PHE A 16 -8.90 -4.93 4.62
CA PHE A 16 -7.54 -4.95 4.06
C PHE A 16 -7.44 -4.13 2.77
N GLY A 17 -8.45 -4.17 1.90
CA GLY A 17 -8.52 -3.36 0.68
C GLY A 17 -8.58 -1.85 0.96
N LEU A 18 -9.36 -1.44 1.97
CA LEU A 18 -9.40 -0.04 2.42
C LEU A 18 -8.05 0.41 2.97
N ALA A 19 -7.41 -0.41 3.82
CA ALA A 19 -6.07 -0.13 4.34
C ALA A 19 -5.03 -0.02 3.22
N ALA A 20 -5.08 -0.93 2.23
CA ALA A 20 -4.21 -0.91 1.06
C ALA A 20 -4.40 0.35 0.22
N THR A 21 -5.63 0.83 0.09
CA THR A 21 -5.94 2.07 -0.63
C THR A 21 -5.32 3.28 0.05
N ILE A 22 -5.42 3.38 1.38
CA ILE A 22 -4.78 4.45 2.15
C ILE A 22 -3.25 4.39 2.02
N ALA A 23 -2.67 3.19 2.12
CA ALA A 23 -1.24 2.97 1.93
C ALA A 23 -0.78 3.38 0.53
N PHE A 24 -1.58 3.08 -0.50
CA PHE A 24 -1.33 3.47 -1.88
C PHE A 24 -1.40 4.99 -2.07
N ILE A 25 -2.35 5.68 -1.42
CA ILE A 25 -2.42 7.16 -1.46
C ILE A 25 -1.15 7.77 -0.83
N ILE A 26 -0.70 7.24 0.31
CA ILE A 26 0.55 7.67 0.97
C ILE A 26 1.74 7.44 0.03
N PHE A 27 1.83 6.26 -0.59
CA PHE A 27 2.85 5.94 -1.58
C PHE A 27 2.82 6.93 -2.76
N ALA A 28 1.66 7.13 -3.38
CA ALA A 28 1.45 8.02 -4.51
C ALA A 28 1.85 9.46 -4.16
N SER A 29 1.50 9.93 -2.96
CA SER A 29 1.84 11.28 -2.49
C SER A 29 3.35 11.51 -2.32
N GLY A 30 4.14 10.45 -2.14
CA GLY A 30 5.60 10.50 -2.11
C GLY A 30 6.25 10.24 -3.46
N PHE A 31 5.70 9.30 -4.23
CA PHE A 31 6.28 8.79 -5.47
C PHE A 31 6.09 9.75 -6.65
N PHE A 32 4.87 10.22 -6.91
CA PHE A 32 4.59 11.08 -8.06
C PHE A 32 5.35 12.42 -8.01
N PRO A 33 5.45 13.12 -6.86
CA PRO A 33 6.28 14.33 -6.76
C PRO A 33 7.79 14.06 -6.83
N GLY A 34 8.24 12.83 -6.56
CA GLY A 34 9.65 12.44 -6.67
C GLY A 34 10.09 12.05 -8.09
N LEU A 35 9.15 11.68 -8.98
CA LEU A 35 9.45 11.27 -10.37
C LEU A 35 10.17 12.35 -11.20
N PRO A 36 9.77 13.64 -11.19
CA PRO A 36 10.46 14.68 -11.95
C PRO A 36 11.95 14.79 -11.60
N HIS A 37 12.32 14.52 -10.34
CA HIS A 37 13.71 14.57 -9.88
C HIS A 37 14.60 13.45 -10.44
N LEU A 38 14.02 12.35 -10.95
CA LEU A 38 14.79 11.31 -11.65
C LEU A 38 15.16 11.73 -13.08
N PHE A 39 14.43 12.70 -13.66
CA PHE A 39 14.63 13.17 -15.03
C PHE A 39 15.28 14.56 -15.09
N THR A 40 15.36 15.28 -13.98
CA THR A 40 16.09 16.55 -13.88
C THR A 40 17.49 16.32 -13.32
N LEU A 41 18.53 16.54 -14.15
CA LEU A 41 19.95 16.61 -13.78
C LEU A 41 20.30 17.82 -12.87
N SER A 42 19.31 18.42 -12.19
CA SER A 42 19.50 19.65 -11.41
C SER A 42 19.82 19.35 -9.95
N GLY A 43 20.98 19.83 -9.50
CA GLY A 43 21.54 19.69 -8.15
C GLY A 43 20.82 20.47 -7.06
N ASN A 44 19.48 20.49 -7.04
CA ASN A 44 18.71 21.08 -5.95
C ASN A 44 18.17 19.95 -5.05
N ALA A 45 19.06 19.44 -4.18
CA ALA A 45 18.87 18.21 -3.42
C ALA A 45 18.01 18.35 -2.15
N ASP A 46 17.57 19.56 -1.80
CA ASP A 46 17.04 19.85 -0.46
C ASP A 46 15.58 19.39 -0.25
N SER A 47 14.80 19.16 -1.31
CA SER A 47 13.41 18.66 -1.22
C SER A 47 13.25 17.13 -1.39
N LEU A 48 14.30 16.43 -1.82
CA LEU A 48 14.27 14.97 -2.06
C LEU A 48 13.99 14.08 -0.84
N PRO A 49 14.47 14.38 0.39
CA PRO A 49 14.37 13.44 1.50
C PRO A 49 12.92 13.13 1.89
N GLY A 50 12.05 14.14 1.90
CA GLY A 50 10.65 13.98 2.34
C GLY A 50 9.80 13.17 1.38
N HIS A 51 9.93 13.41 0.07
CA HIS A 51 9.17 12.69 -0.96
C HIS A 51 9.59 11.22 -1.05
N ARG A 52 10.91 10.97 -1.04
CA ARG A 52 11.45 9.61 -1.05
C ARG A 52 11.06 8.81 0.20
N MET A 53 11.10 9.46 1.38
CA MET A 53 10.69 8.83 2.63
C MET A 53 9.21 8.42 2.59
N ARG A 54 8.31 9.30 2.13
CA ARG A 54 6.88 8.98 1.97
C ARG A 54 6.62 7.83 1.00
N ALA A 55 7.34 7.79 -0.13
CA ALA A 55 7.25 6.68 -1.08
C ALA A 55 7.73 5.36 -0.46
N MET A 56 8.85 5.37 0.27
CA MET A 56 9.35 4.17 0.95
C MET A 56 8.39 3.67 2.03
N TRP A 57 7.84 4.57 2.85
CA TRP A 57 6.83 4.21 3.86
C TRP A 57 5.57 3.65 3.23
N GLY A 58 5.04 4.29 2.18
CA GLY A 58 3.87 3.78 1.47
C GLY A 58 4.10 2.39 0.86
N LEU A 59 5.28 2.16 0.28
CA LEU A 59 5.66 0.86 -0.27
C LEU A 59 5.78 -0.21 0.82
N MET A 60 6.47 0.09 1.93
CA MET A 60 6.59 -0.82 3.07
C MET A 60 5.21 -1.18 3.64
N LEU A 61 4.32 -0.20 3.75
CA LEU A 61 2.98 -0.38 4.30
C LEU A 61 2.10 -1.24 3.37
N LEU A 62 2.22 -1.07 2.04
CA LEU A 62 1.59 -1.95 1.05
C LEU A 62 2.08 -3.39 1.14
N ILE A 63 3.41 -3.60 1.23
CA ILE A 63 4.00 -4.93 1.38
C ILE A 63 3.50 -5.59 2.67
N PHE A 64 3.47 -4.85 3.78
CA PHE A 64 3.00 -5.36 5.06
C PHE A 64 1.53 -5.78 5.00
N ILE A 65 0.66 -4.95 4.42
CA ILE A 65 -0.77 -5.26 4.25
C ILE A 65 -0.95 -6.50 3.36
N PHE A 66 -0.17 -6.61 2.28
CA PHE A 66 -0.23 -7.76 1.38
C PHE A 66 0.19 -9.07 2.09
N VAL A 67 1.31 -9.04 2.82
CA VAL A 67 1.79 -10.20 3.59
C VAL A 67 0.80 -10.59 4.68
N ALA A 68 0.25 -9.62 5.40
CA ALA A 68 -0.76 -9.87 6.42
C ALA A 68 -2.05 -10.45 5.83
N TRP A 69 -2.48 -9.98 4.66
CA TRP A 69 -3.63 -10.55 3.94
C TRP A 69 -3.36 -11.98 3.48
N GLU A 70 -2.15 -12.28 3.00
CA GLU A 70 -1.79 -13.64 2.59
C GLU A 70 -1.69 -14.60 3.77
N LEU A 71 -1.20 -14.14 4.92
CA LEU A 71 -1.23 -14.89 6.17
C LEU A 71 -2.66 -15.21 6.61
N VAL A 72 -3.58 -14.25 6.52
CA VAL A 72 -4.99 -14.45 6.85
C VAL A 72 -5.64 -15.46 5.90
N ARG A 73 -5.40 -15.35 4.59
CA ARG A 73 -5.88 -16.34 3.61
C ARG A 73 -5.29 -17.72 3.83
N TRP A 74 -4.01 -17.79 4.17
CA TRP A 74 -3.36 -19.05 4.49
C TRP A 74 -3.98 -19.69 5.72
N LEU A 75 -4.12 -18.97 6.84
CA LEU A 75 -4.78 -19.47 8.05
C LEU A 75 -6.24 -19.87 7.82
N ALA A 76 -6.98 -19.09 7.02
CA ALA A 76 -8.36 -19.40 6.68
C ALA A 76 -8.49 -20.65 5.80
N GLY A 77 -7.53 -20.93 4.92
CA GLY A 77 -7.51 -22.14 4.10
C GLY A 77 -7.18 -23.42 4.86
N TRP A 78 -6.84 -23.35 6.15
CA TRP A 78 -6.65 -24.51 7.03
C TRP A 78 -7.94 -24.96 7.72
N PHE A 79 -9.01 -24.17 7.64
CA PHE A 79 -10.35 -24.47 8.17
C PHE A 79 -11.32 -24.84 7.05
#